data_AF-A0A7C1M138-F1
#
_entry.id   AF-A0A7C1M138-F1
#
_cell.length_a   1.000
_cell.length_b   1.000
_cell.length_c   1.000
_cell.angle_alpha   90.00
_cell.angle_beta   90.00
_cell.angle_gamma   90.00
#
_symmetry.space_group_name_H-M   'P 1'
#
loop_
_entity.id
_entity.type
_entity.pdbx_description
1 polymer ?
#
loop_
_entity_poly.entity_id
_entity_poly.type
_entity_poly.pdbx_seq_one_letter_code
_entity_poly.pdbx_strand_id
1 'polypeptide(L)'
;MCLVAGGLGSNLREKFIVMINAGKHRGEDSFGVWTDEGVMKSSDFSKVHEIPDGNIGLLQCRLAMTGSLGFTQPFVNELALIHNGEIYNHRELRAWLEGKGVSFETDVDSEVVLRLIEFFLDRGL
;
A
#
# COMPACT_ATOMS: atom_id res chain seq x y z
N MET A 1 6.57 -1.02 -13.42
CA MET A 1 6.38 0.22 -12.62
C MET A 1 4.97 0.16 -12.06
N CYS A 2 4.81 0.18 -10.74
CA CYS A 2 3.52 -0.10 -10.10
C CYS A 2 2.36 0.79 -10.61
N LEU A 3 1.13 0.30 -10.43
CA LEU A 3 -0.09 1.10 -10.52
C LEU A 3 -0.44 1.61 -9.11
N VAL A 4 -0.84 2.88 -9.01
CA VAL A 4 -1.49 3.43 -7.82
C VAL A 4 -2.76 4.17 -8.25
N ALA A 5 -3.81 4.10 -7.44
CA ALA A 5 -5.02 4.89 -7.62
C ALA A 5 -5.65 5.19 -6.25
N GLY A 6 -6.40 6.29 -6.19
CA GLY A 6 -7.24 6.65 -5.05
C GLY A 6 -8.60 7.12 -5.55
N GLY A 7 -9.65 6.95 -4.75
CA GLY A 7 -11.01 7.30 -5.15
C GLY A 7 -11.87 7.79 -4.00
N LEU A 8 -12.83 8.64 -4.33
CA LEU A 8 -13.91 9.12 -3.47
C LEU A 8 -15.26 8.94 -4.18
N GLY A 9 -16.30 8.59 -3.43
CA GLY A 9 -17.67 8.42 -3.92
C GLY A 9 -18.11 6.97 -4.01
N SER A 10 -19.29 6.72 -4.58
CA SER A 10 -19.91 5.39 -4.61
C SER A 10 -19.39 4.47 -5.73
N ASN A 11 -19.65 3.17 -5.57
CA ASN A 11 -19.26 2.09 -6.50
C ASN A 11 -17.74 2.07 -6.77
N LEU A 12 -16.93 2.26 -5.73
CA LEU A 12 -15.47 2.24 -5.88
C LEU A 12 -14.96 0.87 -6.26
N ARG A 13 -15.57 -0.21 -5.77
CA ARG A 13 -15.21 -1.58 -6.17
C ARG A 13 -15.19 -1.74 -7.68
N GLU A 14 -16.28 -1.40 -8.35
CA GLU A 14 -16.39 -1.59 -9.81
C GLU A 14 -15.36 -0.74 -10.57
N LYS A 15 -15.11 0.49 -10.11
CA LYS A 15 -14.08 1.36 -10.69
C LYS A 15 -12.68 0.78 -10.49
N PHE A 16 -12.37 0.28 -9.31
CA PHE A 16 -11.08 -0.34 -9.01
C PHE A 16 -10.88 -1.65 -9.78
N ILE A 17 -11.90 -2.47 -9.97
CA ILE A 17 -11.80 -3.66 -10.84
C ILE A 17 -11.40 -3.27 -12.26
N VAL A 18 -12.01 -2.23 -12.84
CA VAL A 18 -11.64 -1.71 -14.16
C VAL A 18 -10.20 -1.22 -14.18
N MET A 19 -9.78 -0.45 -13.17
CA MET A 19 -8.42 0.08 -13.06
C MET A 19 -7.36 -1.03 -12.90
N ILE A 20 -7.64 -2.04 -12.06
CA ILE A 20 -6.75 -3.20 -11.89
C ILE A 20 -6.60 -3.94 -13.22
N ASN A 21 -7.70 -4.23 -13.90
CA ASN A 21 -7.65 -4.96 -15.18
C ASN A 21 -6.90 -4.18 -16.26
N ALA A 22 -7.06 -2.86 -16.30
CA ALA A 22 -6.30 -2.00 -17.21
C ALA A 22 -4.82 -1.90 -16.84
N GLY A 23 -4.48 -1.88 -15.54
CA GLY A 23 -3.15 -1.50 -15.04
C GLY A 23 -2.27 -2.65 -14.51
N LYS A 24 -2.79 -3.86 -14.32
CA LYS A 24 -2.07 -5.00 -13.72
C LYS A 24 -0.77 -5.36 -14.44
N HIS A 25 -0.69 -5.13 -15.75
CA HIS A 25 0.52 -5.37 -16.53
C HIS A 25 1.73 -4.50 -16.10
N ARG A 26 1.50 -3.44 -15.30
CA ARG A 26 2.58 -2.61 -14.76
C ARG A 26 3.06 -3.06 -13.37
N GLY A 27 2.27 -3.89 -12.69
CA GLY A 27 2.53 -4.45 -11.37
C GLY A 27 1.89 -5.83 -11.26
N GLU A 28 2.58 -6.83 -11.78
CA GLU A 28 2.06 -8.19 -12.01
C GLU A 28 2.19 -9.14 -10.82
N ASP A 29 2.91 -8.75 -9.76
CA ASP A 29 3.19 -9.63 -8.62
C ASP A 29 2.01 -9.74 -7.66
N SER A 30 1.32 -8.61 -7.41
CA SER A 30 0.15 -8.58 -6.53
C SER A 30 -0.68 -7.31 -6.71
N PHE A 31 -1.91 -7.33 -6.21
CA PHE A 31 -2.72 -6.14 -5.99
C PHE A 31 -3.20 -6.08 -4.54
N GLY A 32 -3.46 -4.86 -4.09
CA GLY A 32 -4.19 -4.63 -2.86
C GLY A 32 -5.09 -3.42 -2.96
N VAL A 33 -6.19 -3.49 -2.24
CA VAL A 33 -7.21 -2.47 -2.12
C VAL A 33 -7.51 -2.29 -0.65
N TRP A 34 -7.49 -1.04 -0.22
CA TRP A 34 -8.07 -0.60 1.04
C TRP A 34 -9.22 0.34 0.74
N THR A 35 -10.32 0.18 1.48
CA THR A 35 -11.45 1.11 1.51
C THR A 35 -11.87 1.36 2.94
N ASP A 36 -12.78 2.30 3.15
CA ASP A 36 -13.45 2.50 4.44
C ASP A 36 -14.31 1.30 4.91
N GLU A 37 -14.53 0.29 4.06
CA GLU A 37 -15.26 -0.93 4.43
C GLU A 37 -14.35 -2.17 4.60
N GLY A 38 -13.06 -2.09 4.27
CA GLY A 38 -12.14 -3.19 4.50
C GLY A 38 -10.85 -3.14 3.72
N VAL A 39 -10.08 -4.24 3.78
CA VAL A 39 -8.84 -4.41 3.03
C VAL A 39 -8.80 -5.78 2.38
N MET A 40 -8.33 -5.83 1.13
CA MET A 40 -8.02 -7.07 0.44
C MET A 40 -6.67 -6.95 -0.27
N LYS A 41 -5.85 -7.99 -0.15
CA LYS A 41 -4.55 -8.11 -0.84
C LYS A 41 -4.42 -9.51 -1.41
N SER A 42 -3.90 -9.64 -2.62
CA SER A 42 -3.73 -10.94 -3.27
C SER A 42 -2.68 -10.88 -4.38
N SER A 43 -1.91 -11.96 -4.54
CA SER A 43 -1.11 -12.20 -5.76
C SER A 43 -1.93 -12.83 -6.89
N ASP A 44 -3.14 -13.32 -6.59
CA ASP A 44 -4.04 -13.93 -7.55
C ASP A 44 -5.08 -12.92 -8.05
N PHE A 45 -4.81 -12.34 -9.23
CA PHE A 45 -5.66 -11.37 -9.93
C PHE A 45 -7.02 -11.94 -10.38
N SER A 46 -7.28 -13.25 -10.27
CA SER A 46 -8.65 -13.77 -10.48
C SER A 46 -9.61 -13.35 -9.37
N LYS A 47 -9.08 -12.97 -8.20
CA LYS A 47 -9.85 -12.58 -7.01
C LYS A 47 -10.22 -11.10 -6.93
N VAL A 48 -10.04 -10.34 -8.01
CA VAL A 48 -10.34 -8.88 -8.02
C VAL A 48 -11.80 -8.55 -7.70
N HIS A 49 -12.71 -9.50 -7.86
CA HIS A 49 -14.12 -9.33 -7.51
C HIS A 49 -14.42 -9.47 -6.02
N GLU A 50 -13.45 -9.92 -5.21
CA GLU A 50 -13.57 -10.06 -3.76
C GLU A 50 -13.15 -8.77 -3.02
N ILE A 51 -12.68 -7.73 -3.72
CA ILE A 51 -12.25 -6.48 -3.07
C ILE A 51 -13.43 -5.79 -2.37
N PRO A 52 -13.20 -5.13 -1.23
CA PRO A 52 -14.24 -4.38 -0.55
C PRO A 52 -14.71 -3.20 -1.41
N ASP A 53 -15.99 -2.83 -1.25
CA ASP A 53 -16.49 -1.55 -1.78
C ASP A 53 -16.20 -0.43 -0.78
N GLY A 54 -16.72 0.76 -1.00
CA GLY A 54 -16.61 1.86 -0.05
C GLY A 54 -16.84 3.21 -0.70
N ASN A 55 -16.73 4.26 0.11
CA ASN A 55 -16.83 5.65 -0.32
C ASN A 55 -15.47 6.35 -0.43
N ILE A 56 -14.42 5.77 0.16
CA ILE A 56 -13.04 6.18 -0.02
C ILE A 56 -12.18 4.94 -0.19
N GLY A 57 -11.15 5.01 -1.02
CA GLY A 57 -10.24 3.88 -1.15
C GLY A 57 -8.92 4.18 -1.84
N LEU A 58 -7.99 3.27 -1.63
CA LEU A 58 -6.65 3.24 -2.22
C LEU A 58 -6.43 1.88 -2.88
N LEU A 59 -5.85 1.90 -4.07
CA LEU A 59 -5.53 0.75 -4.88
C LEU A 59 -4.05 0.78 -5.26
N GLN A 60 -3.39 -0.37 -5.18
CA GLN A 60 -2.05 -0.56 -5.68
C GLN A 60 -1.91 -1.91 -6.41
N CYS A 61 -1.23 -1.90 -7.56
CA CYS A 61 -0.70 -3.13 -8.18
C CYS A 61 0.82 -3.08 -8.13
N ARG A 62 1.44 -4.08 -7.49
CA ARG A 62 2.86 -4.09 -7.12
C ARG A 62 3.69 -4.84 -8.17
N LEU A 63 4.80 -4.21 -8.55
CA LEU A 63 5.99 -4.86 -9.05
C LEU A 63 7.06 -4.74 -7.95
N ALA A 64 7.46 -5.85 -7.35
CA ALA A 64 8.35 -5.88 -6.19
C ALA A 64 9.80 -5.53 -6.60
N MET A 65 10.21 -4.29 -6.32
CA MET A 65 11.61 -3.85 -6.50
C MET A 65 12.44 -4.02 -5.23
N THR A 66 11.82 -3.81 -4.07
CA THR A 66 12.43 -3.89 -2.74
C THR A 66 11.54 -4.69 -1.80
N GLY A 67 12.18 -5.41 -0.87
CA GLY A 67 11.51 -6.25 0.12
C GLY A 67 10.90 -7.52 -0.47
N SER A 68 10.36 -8.35 0.42
CA SER A 68 9.84 -9.68 0.10
C SER A 68 8.58 -9.60 -0.77
N LEU A 69 8.39 -10.61 -1.63
CA LEU A 69 7.23 -10.70 -2.53
C LEU A 69 5.89 -10.76 -1.77
N GLY A 70 5.89 -11.36 -0.57
CA GLY A 70 4.70 -11.52 0.26
C GLY A 70 4.14 -10.23 0.86
N PHE A 71 4.89 -9.12 0.82
CA PHE A 71 4.41 -7.83 1.33
C PHE A 71 3.74 -7.02 0.22
N THR A 72 2.41 -6.99 0.26
CA THR A 72 1.56 -6.25 -0.68
C THR A 72 1.02 -4.96 -0.05
N GLN A 73 1.06 -3.87 -0.83
CA GLN A 73 0.44 -2.59 -0.48
C GLN A 73 -1.08 -2.64 -0.77
N PRO A 74 -1.92 -1.85 -0.09
CA PRO A 74 -1.60 -0.76 0.85
C PRO A 74 -1.04 -1.23 2.19
N PHE A 75 -0.16 -0.46 2.83
CA PHE A 75 0.12 -0.65 4.26
C PHE A 75 -1.01 0.00 5.06
N VAL A 76 -1.55 -0.71 6.06
CA VAL A 76 -2.76 -0.29 6.78
C VAL A 76 -2.58 -0.50 8.28
N ASN A 77 -2.78 0.57 9.03
CA ASN A 77 -2.94 0.62 10.48
C ASN A 77 -3.92 1.77 10.81
N GLU A 78 -3.56 2.72 11.67
CA GLU A 78 -4.29 3.99 11.84
C GLU A 78 -4.23 4.89 10.57
N LEU A 79 -3.31 4.57 9.65
CA LEU A 79 -3.16 5.19 8.34
C LEU A 79 -3.28 4.14 7.24
N ALA A 80 -3.64 4.59 6.03
CA ALA A 80 -3.56 3.78 4.82
C ALA A 80 -2.56 4.42 3.83
N LEU A 81 -1.52 3.68 3.45
CA LEU A 81 -0.45 4.17 2.58
C LEU A 81 -0.23 3.29 1.36
N ILE A 82 -0.20 3.93 0.19
CA ILE A 82 0.32 3.38 -1.06
C ILE A 82 1.46 4.26 -1.57
N HIS A 83 2.43 3.65 -2.25
CA HIS A 83 3.62 4.29 -2.76
C HIS A 83 4.05 3.64 -4.08
N ASN A 84 4.45 4.47 -5.03
CA ASN A 84 5.05 4.06 -6.29
C ASN A 84 6.39 4.77 -6.46
N GLY A 85 7.47 4.00 -6.53
CA GLY A 85 8.83 4.51 -6.54
C GLY A 85 9.71 3.69 -5.61
N GLU A 86 10.88 4.23 -5.32
CA GLU A 86 11.85 3.64 -4.39
C GLU A 86 12.34 4.74 -3.43
N ILE A 87 12.39 4.42 -2.14
CA ILE A 87 12.98 5.29 -1.12
C ILE A 87 14.46 4.93 -0.96
N TYR A 88 15.32 5.65 -1.69
CA TYR A 88 16.76 5.32 -1.76
C TYR A 88 17.47 5.32 -0.41
N ASN A 89 17.04 6.17 0.53
CA ASN A 89 17.62 6.28 1.88
C ASN A 89 16.80 5.54 2.95
N HIS A 90 16.02 4.50 2.57
CA HIS A 90 15.18 3.77 3.51
C HIS A 90 15.98 3.10 4.63
N ARG A 91 17.24 2.68 4.37
CA ARG A 91 18.08 2.02 5.38
C ARG A 91 18.48 2.98 6.49
N GLU A 92 18.89 4.19 6.14
CA GLU A 92 19.24 5.25 7.07
C GLU A 92 18.02 5.70 7.88
N LEU A 93 16.87 5.88 7.21
CA LEU A 93 15.62 6.25 7.86
C LEU A 93 15.13 5.16 8.83
N ARG A 94 15.18 3.89 8.41
CA ARG A 94 14.85 2.74 9.26
C ARG A 94 15.74 2.70 10.49
N ALA A 95 17.06 2.75 10.33
CA ALA A 95 17.99 2.70 11.45
C ALA A 95 17.78 3.88 12.42
N TRP A 96 17.49 5.08 11.89
CA TRP A 96 17.16 6.23 12.72
C TRP A 96 15.87 6.02 13.53
N LEU A 97 14.80 5.51 12.90
CA LEU A 97 13.51 5.22 13.55
C LEU A 97 13.62 4.10 14.59
N GLU A 98 14.33 3.00 14.27
CA GLU A 98 14.62 1.91 15.21
C GLU A 98 15.39 2.43 16.44
N GLY A 99 16.35 3.33 16.22
CA GLY A 99 17.06 4.04 17.31
C GLY A 99 16.17 4.95 18.17
N LYS A 100 14.94 5.23 17.73
CA LYS A 100 13.89 5.94 18.50
C LYS A 100 12.82 5.00 19.07
N GLY A 101 13.00 3.68 18.96
CA GLY A 101 12.08 2.68 19.50
C GLY A 101 10.94 2.28 18.57
N VAL A 102 11.01 2.64 17.28
CA VAL A 102 10.01 2.28 16.28
C VAL A 102 10.30 0.89 15.71
N SER A 103 9.34 -0.03 15.78
CA SER A 103 9.41 -1.35 15.15
C SER A 103 8.89 -1.34 13.70
N PHE A 104 9.30 -2.32 12.91
CA PHE A 104 8.89 -2.55 11.53
C PHE A 104 8.39 -3.98 11.34
N GLU A 105 7.40 -4.17 10.48
CA GLU A 105 6.74 -5.44 10.17
C GLU A 105 7.26 -6.06 8.86
N THR A 106 7.74 -5.23 7.95
CA THR A 106 8.17 -5.64 6.61
C THR A 106 9.61 -5.23 6.34
N ASP A 107 10.14 -5.66 5.20
CA ASP A 107 11.42 -5.24 4.63
C ASP A 107 11.23 -4.33 3.40
N VAL A 108 9.99 -3.87 3.15
CA VAL A 108 9.67 -2.97 2.04
C VAL A 108 10.04 -1.55 2.43
N ASP A 109 10.77 -0.89 1.54
CA ASP A 109 11.23 0.50 1.68
C ASP A 109 10.10 1.46 2.10
N SER A 110 8.92 1.28 1.52
CA SER A 110 7.75 2.14 1.66
C SER A 110 7.19 2.16 3.09
N GLU A 111 7.45 1.13 3.89
CA GLU A 111 7.06 1.09 5.29
C GLU A 111 7.76 2.19 6.11
N VAL A 112 8.98 2.59 5.74
CA VAL A 112 9.68 3.69 6.43
C VAL A 112 8.92 5.01 6.35
N VAL A 113 8.18 5.24 5.25
CA VAL A 113 7.34 6.44 5.12
C VAL A 113 6.16 6.35 6.07
N LEU A 114 5.48 5.20 6.14
CA LEU A 114 4.38 4.99 7.07
C LEU A 114 4.82 5.22 8.53
N ARG A 115 5.88 4.53 8.95
CA ARG A 115 6.41 4.62 10.32
C ARG A 115 6.93 6.01 10.66
N LEU A 116 7.46 6.74 9.69
CA LEU A 116 7.91 8.12 9.88
C LEU A 116 6.74 9.07 10.13
N ILE A 117 5.64 8.94 9.37
CA ILE A 117 4.44 9.75 9.57
C ILE A 117 3.86 9.48 10.95
N GLU A 118 3.67 8.22 11.34
CA GLU A 118 3.17 7.85 12.67
C GLU A 118 4.04 8.39 13.79
N PHE A 119 5.36 8.24 13.68
CA PHE A 119 6.32 8.74 14.66
C PHE A 119 6.14 10.24 14.95
N PHE A 120 5.81 11.03 13.92
CA PHE A 120 5.57 12.45 14.05
C PHE A 120 4.14 12.79 14.52
N LEU A 121 3.11 12.09 14.03
CA LEU A 121 1.73 12.25 14.51
C LEU A 121 1.61 12.04 16.01
N ASP A 122 2.27 10.99 16.54
CA ASP A 122 2.33 10.71 17.99
C ASP A 122 2.97 11.84 18.82
N ARG A 123 3.63 12.79 18.16
CA ARG A 123 4.31 13.95 18.75
C ARG A 123 3.63 15.29 18.44
N GLY A 124 2.39 15.24 17.93
CA GLY A 124 1.57 16.43 17.70
C GLY A 124 1.82 17.13 16.36
N LEU A 125 2.29 16.37 15.37
CA LEU A 125 2.23 16.78 13.96
C LEU A 125 0.86 16.44 13.36
#